data_AF-A0A239MLY4-F1
#
_entry.id   AF-A0A239MLY4-F1
#
_cell.length_a   1.000
_cell.length_b   1.000
_cell.length_c   1.000
_cell.angle_alpha   90.00
_cell.angle_beta   90.00
_cell.angle_gamma   90.00
#
_symmetry.space_group_name_H-M   'P 1'
#
loop_
_entity.id
_entity.type
_entity.pdbx_description
1 polymer ?
#
loop_
_entity_poly.entity_id
_entity_poly.type
_entity_poly.pdbx_seq_one_letter_code
_entity_poly.pdbx_strand_id
1 'polypeptide(L)'
;MSKFTSAMNAAKGRSAAVAEAVEPQPFVATTIRASQPAPPVLVRRGRPAGKRSSLESVQVTAYIQAETHYAAKIALLTNSRKGGRKQDFSDLIQELLTEWLAAQG
;
A
#
# COMPACT_ATOMS: atom_id res chain seq x y z
N MET A 1 -35.75 -11.99 -25.00
CA MET A 1 -35.41 -12.49 -23.65
C MET A 1 -34.00 -12.02 -23.30
N SER A 2 -33.88 -11.14 -22.30
CA SER A 2 -32.68 -10.35 -22.01
C SER A 2 -31.68 -11.09 -21.11
N LYS A 3 -30.40 -11.12 -21.51
CA LYS A 3 -29.31 -11.82 -20.80
C LYS A 3 -28.95 -11.21 -19.43
N PHE A 4 -29.51 -10.06 -19.08
CA PHE A 4 -29.22 -9.35 -17.83
C PHE A 4 -29.91 -9.95 -16.60
N THR A 5 -31.06 -10.61 -16.77
CA THR A 5 -31.81 -11.21 -15.66
C THR A 5 -31.14 -12.46 -15.10
N SER A 6 -30.30 -13.12 -15.90
CA SER A 6 -29.58 -14.34 -15.49
C SER A 6 -28.45 -14.03 -14.49
N ALA A 7 -27.80 -12.87 -14.60
CA ALA A 7 -26.70 -12.49 -13.73
C ALA A 7 -27.16 -12.08 -12.31
N MET A 8 -28.37 -11.51 -12.14
CA MET A 8 -28.85 -11.08 -10.83
C MET A 8 -29.39 -12.21 -9.95
N ASN A 9 -29.79 -13.35 -10.52
CA ASN A 9 -30.21 -14.52 -9.73
C ASN A 9 -29.03 -15.36 -9.21
N ALA A 10 -27.85 -15.26 -9.84
CA ALA A 10 -26.66 -16.00 -9.43
C ALA A 10 -26.03 -15.52 -8.09
N ALA A 11 -26.38 -14.32 -7.64
CA ALA A 11 -25.83 -13.74 -6.40
C ALA A 11 -26.65 -14.08 -5.14
N LYS A 12 -27.82 -14.70 -5.26
CA LYS A 12 -28.73 -14.93 -4.12
C LYS A 12 -28.48 -16.24 -3.34
N GLY A 13 -27.50 -17.04 -3.76
CA GLY A 13 -27.24 -18.39 -3.21
C GLY A 13 -25.98 -18.56 -2.35
N ARG A 14 -25.28 -17.48 -1.95
CA ARG A 14 -24.01 -17.57 -1.19
C ARG A 14 -24.07 -16.92 0.20
N SER A 15 -25.17 -17.13 0.92
CA SER A 15 -25.32 -16.66 2.30
C SER A 15 -25.94 -17.75 3.17
N ALA A 16 -25.21 -18.84 3.39
CA ALA A 16 -25.44 -19.80 4.48
C ALA A 16 -24.24 -20.75 4.59
N ALA A 17 -23.76 -20.98 5.81
CA ALA A 17 -22.53 -21.71 6.20
C ALA A 17 -21.25 -20.94 5.87
N VAL A 18 -20.51 -20.37 6.84
CA VAL A 18 -19.90 -21.06 7.98
C VAL A 18 -19.84 -20.09 9.17
N ALA A 19 -20.64 -20.34 10.20
CA ALA A 19 -20.45 -19.80 11.53
C ALA A 19 -20.04 -20.99 12.40
N GLU A 20 -18.74 -21.14 12.65
CA GLU A 20 -18.26 -22.02 13.71
C GLU A 20 -17.00 -21.42 14.33
N ALA A 21 -17.01 -21.37 15.66
CA ALA A 21 -16.17 -20.57 16.52
C ALA A 21 -14.75 -21.14 16.66
N VAL A 22 -13.76 -20.26 16.77
CA VAL A 22 -12.40 -20.62 17.22
C VAL A 22 -12.00 -19.68 18.35
N GLU A 23 -11.85 -20.26 19.53
CA GLU A 23 -11.43 -19.67 20.80
C GLU A 23 -9.94 -19.24 20.78
N PRO A 24 -9.52 -18.15 21.44
CA PRO A 24 -8.15 -17.65 21.37
C PRO A 24 -7.23 -18.31 22.42
N GLN A 25 -6.15 -18.95 21.98
CA GLN A 25 -5.07 -19.39 22.88
C GLN A 25 -3.90 -18.37 22.90
N PRO A 26 -3.29 -18.09 24.06
CA PRO A 26 -2.25 -17.08 24.21
C PRO A 26 -0.86 -17.66 23.91
N PHE A 27 -0.09 -17.01 23.03
CA PHE A 27 1.31 -17.41 22.81
C PHE A 27 2.27 -16.51 23.60
N VAL A 28 2.91 -17.15 24.57
CA VAL A 28 3.98 -16.72 25.47
C VAL A 28 5.20 -16.13 24.73
N ALA A 29 5.74 -15.05 25.31
CA ALA A 29 7.03 -14.50 24.95
C ALA A 29 8.17 -15.46 25.33
N THR A 30 9.13 -15.68 24.43
CA THR A 30 10.42 -16.30 24.77
C THR A 30 11.54 -15.69 23.91
N THR A 31 12.37 -14.91 24.60
CA THR A 31 13.74 -14.52 24.28
C THR A 31 14.59 -15.70 23.82
N ILE A 32 15.41 -15.59 22.76
CA ILE A 32 16.83 -16.03 22.70
C ILE A 32 17.57 -15.29 21.57
N ARG A 33 18.72 -14.70 21.93
CA ARG A 33 19.79 -14.12 21.11
C ARG A 33 20.77 -15.22 20.69
N ALA A 34 21.10 -15.34 19.40
CA ALA A 34 22.37 -15.87 18.91
C ALA A 34 22.58 -15.46 17.45
N SER A 35 23.69 -14.78 17.18
CA SER A 35 24.14 -14.36 15.85
C SER A 35 24.55 -15.58 15.02
N GLN A 36 23.69 -15.98 14.09
CA GLN A 36 23.98 -17.01 13.08
C GLN A 36 24.39 -16.36 11.75
N PRO A 37 25.28 -17.01 10.96
CA PRO A 37 25.65 -16.55 9.63
C PRO A 37 24.40 -16.45 8.75
N ALA A 38 24.31 -15.38 7.95
CA ALA A 38 23.10 -15.06 7.18
C ALA A 38 22.65 -16.27 6.36
N PRO A 39 21.44 -16.81 6.60
CA PRO A 39 20.96 -17.95 5.83
C PRO A 39 20.77 -17.51 4.37
N PRO A 40 20.87 -18.44 3.40
CA PRO A 40 20.47 -18.16 2.03
C PRO A 40 19.06 -17.59 2.06
N VAL A 41 18.83 -16.50 1.31
CA VAL A 41 17.55 -15.78 1.29
C VAL A 41 16.46 -16.76 0.87
N LEU A 42 15.83 -17.40 1.85
CA LEU A 42 14.63 -18.17 1.66
C LEU A 42 13.61 -17.15 1.21
N VAL A 43 13.35 -17.11 -0.10
CA VAL A 43 12.24 -16.37 -0.68
C VAL A 43 11.00 -16.95 -0.02
N ARG A 44 10.57 -16.32 1.09
CA ARG A 44 9.42 -16.78 1.86
C ARG A 44 8.27 -16.85 0.87
N ARG A 45 7.79 -18.07 0.57
CA ARG A 45 6.54 -18.24 -0.16
C ARG A 45 5.45 -17.58 0.68
N GLY A 46 4.94 -16.47 0.18
CA GLY A 46 4.13 -15.49 0.88
C GLY A 46 4.16 -14.18 0.11
N ARG A 47 3.37 -13.19 0.55
CA ARG A 47 3.19 -11.89 -0.15
C ARG A 47 4.54 -11.42 -0.74
N PRO A 48 4.62 -11.18 -2.07
CA PRO A 48 5.86 -10.73 -2.69
C PRO A 48 6.41 -9.54 -1.91
N ALA A 49 7.73 -9.50 -1.76
CA ALA A 49 8.42 -8.37 -1.16
C ALA A 49 7.79 -7.10 -1.74
N GLY A 50 7.16 -6.30 -0.86
CA GLY A 50 6.37 -5.15 -1.31
C GLY A 50 7.19 -4.31 -2.27
N LYS A 51 6.53 -3.69 -3.26
CA LYS A 51 7.19 -2.88 -4.28
C LYS A 51 8.17 -1.91 -3.60
N ARG A 52 9.48 -2.18 -3.69
CA ARG A 52 10.52 -1.25 -3.27
C ARG A 52 10.81 -0.37 -4.47
N SER A 53 10.42 0.90 -4.40
CA SER A 53 10.83 1.91 -5.37
C SER A 53 12.32 2.17 -5.13
N SER A 54 13.21 1.52 -5.88
CA SER A 54 14.68 1.64 -5.77
C SER A 54 15.31 1.20 -4.43
N LEU A 55 16.62 0.98 -4.42
CA LEU A 55 17.38 0.62 -3.21
C LEU A 55 17.63 1.83 -2.29
N GLU A 56 17.49 3.05 -2.82
CA GLU A 56 17.85 4.31 -2.16
C GLU A 56 16.65 5.03 -1.54
N SER A 57 15.41 4.67 -1.89
CA SER A 57 14.24 5.30 -1.31
C SER A 57 13.81 4.64 0.00
N VAL A 58 13.53 5.48 1.01
CA VAL A 58 12.94 5.05 2.28
C VAL A 58 11.44 5.29 2.25
N GLN A 59 10.63 4.27 2.56
CA GLN A 59 9.19 4.43 2.70
C GLN A 59 8.86 5.16 4.00
N VAL A 60 8.13 6.27 3.89
CA VAL A 60 7.65 7.06 5.02
C VAL A 60 6.12 7.10 5.01
N THR A 61 5.51 7.11 6.19
CA THR A 61 4.06 7.33 6.37
C THR A 61 3.86 8.57 7.22
N ALA A 62 3.08 9.53 6.72
CA ALA A 62 2.74 10.76 7.43
C ALA A 62 1.27 11.09 7.23
N TYR A 63 0.68 11.80 8.19
CA TYR A 63 -0.68 12.29 8.08
C TYR A 63 -0.69 13.69 7.46
N ILE A 64 -1.55 13.88 6.47
CA ILE A 64 -1.89 15.18 5.88
C ILE A 64 -3.41 15.30 5.86
N GLN A 65 -3.91 16.53 5.70
CA GLN A 65 -5.35 16.76 5.53
C GLN A 65 -5.85 16.02 4.28
N ALA A 66 -7.01 15.38 4.39
CA ALA A 66 -7.59 14.59 3.31
C ALA A 66 -7.85 15.44 2.05
N GLU A 67 -8.36 16.65 2.24
CA GLU A 67 -8.58 17.61 1.15
C GLU A 67 -7.30 17.93 0.38
N THR A 68 -6.19 18.16 1.11
CA THR A 68 -4.88 18.40 0.49
C THR A 68 -4.42 17.20 -0.33
N HIS A 69 -4.57 15.99 0.20
CA HIS A 69 -4.22 14.76 -0.52
C HIS A 69 -5.03 14.60 -1.82
N TYR A 70 -6.34 14.83 -1.78
CA TYR A 70 -7.20 14.72 -2.96
C TYR A 70 -6.91 15.82 -3.99
N ALA A 71 -6.79 17.07 -3.54
CA ALA A 71 -6.47 18.20 -4.40
C ALA A 71 -5.12 18.00 -5.12
N ALA A 72 -4.09 17.55 -4.40
CA ALA A 72 -2.78 17.26 -4.99
C ALA A 72 -2.87 16.19 -6.08
N LYS A 73 -3.59 15.08 -5.84
CA LYS A 73 -3.78 14.03 -6.85
C LYS A 73 -4.53 14.52 -8.09
N ILE A 74 -5.58 15.31 -7.91
CA ILE A 74 -6.33 15.91 -9.02
C ILE A 74 -5.42 16.84 -9.83
N ALA A 75 -4.61 17.66 -9.16
CA ALA A 75 -3.68 18.58 -9.81
C ALA A 75 -2.64 17.83 -10.65
N LEU A 76 -2.01 16.77 -10.12
CA LEU A 76 -1.04 15.94 -10.84
C LEU A 76 -1.65 15.29 -12.10
N LEU A 77 -2.86 14.73 -11.98
CA LEU A 77 -3.58 14.15 -13.12
C LEU A 77 -3.98 15.20 -14.16
N THR A 78 -4.37 16.39 -13.71
CA THR A 78 -4.75 17.48 -14.61
C THR A 78 -3.55 18.03 -15.36
N ASN A 79 -2.42 18.22 -14.67
CA ASN A 79 -1.18 18.72 -15.26
C ASN A 79 -0.66 17.77 -16.34
N SER A 80 -0.59 16.47 -16.03
CA SER A 80 -0.16 15.46 -17.00
C SER A 80 -1.06 15.36 -18.23
N ARG A 81 -2.39 15.56 -18.09
CA ARG A 81 -3.32 15.61 -19.23
C ARG A 81 -3.15 16.86 -20.10
N LYS A 82 -2.73 17.97 -19.53
CA LYS A 82 -2.48 19.25 -20.23
C LYS A 82 -1.12 19.30 -20.93
N GLY A 83 -0.38 18.18 -20.99
CA GLY A 83 0.95 18.12 -21.58
C GLY A 83 2.08 18.54 -20.64
N GLY A 84 1.79 18.75 -19.35
CA GLY A 84 2.80 18.98 -18.33
C GLY A 84 3.59 17.72 -17.96
N ARG A 85 4.61 17.89 -17.12
CA ARG A 85 5.45 16.79 -16.62
C ARG A 85 4.58 15.73 -15.96
N LYS A 86 4.74 14.47 -16.38
CA LYS A 86 4.20 13.32 -15.64
C LYS A 86 5.01 13.17 -14.37
N GLN A 87 4.36 13.41 -13.24
CA GLN A 87 4.96 13.38 -11.92
C GLN A 87 4.05 12.57 -11.00
N ASP A 88 4.65 11.67 -10.22
CA ASP A 88 3.93 10.92 -9.21
C ASP A 88 3.90 11.67 -7.88
N PHE A 89 3.01 11.25 -6.98
CA PHE A 89 2.88 11.90 -5.68
C PHE A 89 4.18 11.82 -4.86
N SER A 90 4.93 10.73 -4.96
CA SER A 90 6.25 10.59 -4.31
C SER A 90 7.25 11.62 -4.80
N ASP A 91 7.26 11.92 -6.10
CA ASP A 91 8.18 12.89 -6.70
C ASP A 91 7.85 14.30 -6.21
N LEU A 92 6.56 14.65 -6.14
CA LEU A 92 6.11 15.92 -5.59
C LEU A 92 6.56 16.09 -4.13
N ILE A 93 6.38 15.07 -3.30
CA ILE A 93 6.83 15.11 -1.90
C ILE A 93 8.35 15.23 -1.81
N GLN A 94 9.09 14.52 -2.65
CA GLN A 94 10.56 14.61 -2.68
C GLN A 94 11.02 16.03 -3.06
N GLU A 95 10.42 16.66 -4.07
CA GLU A 95 10.73 18.03 -4.47
C GLU A 95 10.47 19.02 -3.33
N LEU A 96 9.28 18.96 -2.71
CA LEU A 96 8.93 19.83 -1.58
C LEU A 96 9.87 19.68 -0.39
N LEU A 97 10.25 18.46 -0.03
CA LEU A 97 11.20 18.21 1.06
C LEU A 97 12.61 18.70 0.71
N THR A 98 13.02 18.57 -0.54
CA THR A 98 14.32 19.04 -1.03
C THR A 98 14.40 20.56 -0.97
N GLU A 99 13.36 21.24 -1.47
CA GLU A 99 13.25 22.71 -1.40
C GLU A 99 13.23 23.21 0.05
N TRP A 100 12.46 22.54 0.92
CA TRP A 100 12.41 22.91 2.33
C TRP A 100 13.77 22.75 3.03
N LEU A 101 14.50 21.66 2.76
CA LEU A 101 15.84 21.44 3.31
C LEU A 101 16.86 22.45 2.79
N ALA A 102 16.79 22.80 1.50
CA ALA A 102 17.65 23.81 0.91
C ALA A 102 17.47 25.20 1.57
N ALA A 103 16.27 25.50 2.05
CA ALA A 103 15.97 26.73 2.78
C ALA A 103 16.49 26.75 4.23
N GLN A 104 16.99 25.62 4.77
CA GLN A 104 17.56 25.53 6.12
C GLN A 104 19.08 25.67 6.15
N GLY A 105 19.75 25.66 4.99
CA GLY A 105 21.19 25.87 4.86
C GLY A 105 21.54 27.32 4.57
#